data_AF-A0A2E2VXW0-F1
#
_entry.id   AF-A0A2E2VXW0-F1
#
_cell.length_a   1.000
_cell.length_b   1.000
_cell.length_c   1.000
_cell.angle_alpha   90.00
_cell.angle_beta   90.00
_cell.angle_gamma   90.00
#
_symmetry.space_group_name_H-M   'P 1'
#
loop_
_entity.id
_entity.type
_entity.pdbx_description
1 polymer ?
#
loop_
_entity_poly.entity_id
_entity_poly.type
_entity_poly.pdbx_seq_one_letter_code
_entity_poly.pdbx_strand_id
1 'polypeptide(L)'
;MHKYLIYFIFQISVLLSDGSFQYETITELEGLRNGPDYAGGIIYYPVGIESEIPIIVMIPGFASFISSVDDWGGYLASHGIATMFVNVNNIYFNPNYRASALLDGIISIKLENERIDSPLYQKLDVNSVAVSGWSMGGGGAQLAAQQDQTIKTVLALSPWLENQNDSFSNSTPILFLSGQYDNIASNFFHTNVFYNNTPMNVDKLLFEVAGGNHYTVCSPYNNELMADKVIYWLEYHLLNDSSNCEQLISPPINSSLFLTNIECNNFILGDFNQDGVINIPDVVSTINVVLQGEYTNLIDMNQDNFINISDIIIIVDIILNQ
;
A
#
# COMPACT_ATOMS: atom_id res chain seq x y z
N MET A 1 -26.35 54.43 14.90
CA MET A 1 -26.55 53.27 14.02
C MET A 1 -25.19 52.68 13.70
N HIS A 2 -24.75 51.65 14.42
CA HIS A 2 -23.52 50.91 14.12
C HIS A 2 -23.94 49.49 13.71
N LYS A 3 -23.72 49.16 12.44
CA LYS A 3 -23.97 47.83 11.88
C LYS A 3 -22.83 46.91 12.33
N TYR A 4 -23.15 45.92 13.14
CA TYR A 4 -22.25 44.80 13.38
C TYR A 4 -22.28 43.90 12.14
N LEU A 5 -21.14 43.83 11.44
CA LEU A 5 -20.91 42.89 10.35
C LEU A 5 -20.50 41.57 10.99
N ILE A 6 -21.42 40.60 11.02
CA ILE A 6 -21.13 39.24 11.47
C ILE A 6 -20.35 38.56 10.34
N TYR A 7 -19.07 38.30 10.56
CA TYR A 7 -18.28 37.42 9.71
C TYR A 7 -18.66 35.98 10.02
N PHE A 8 -19.42 35.34 9.11
CA PHE A 8 -19.47 33.89 9.06
C PHE A 8 -18.16 33.40 8.45
N ILE A 9 -17.29 32.84 9.28
CA ILE A 9 -16.16 32.04 8.81
C ILE A 9 -16.78 30.73 8.32
N PHE A 10 -16.95 30.61 7.00
CA PHE A 10 -17.09 29.30 6.39
C PHE A 10 -15.73 28.60 6.51
N GLN A 11 -15.58 27.72 7.51
CA GLN A 11 -14.59 26.65 7.42
C GLN A 11 -15.07 25.72 6.29
N ILE A 12 -14.61 26.00 5.08
CA ILE A 12 -14.56 24.95 4.05
C ILE A 12 -13.33 24.13 4.44
N SER A 13 -13.54 23.11 5.27
CA SER A 13 -12.66 21.96 5.27
C SER A 13 -12.81 21.34 3.89
N VAL A 14 -11.88 21.64 2.98
CA VAL A 14 -11.63 20.75 1.86
C VAL A 14 -11.24 19.43 2.53
N LEU A 15 -12.17 18.48 2.57
CA LEU A 15 -11.88 17.11 2.97
C LEU A 15 -10.88 16.59 1.94
N LEU A 16 -9.59 16.68 2.26
CA LEU A 16 -8.59 15.84 1.60
C LEU A 16 -8.98 14.39 1.94
N SER A 17 -8.83 13.47 0.97
CA SER A 17 -9.15 12.05 1.11
C SER A 17 -8.19 11.30 2.04
N ASP A 18 -7.70 11.96 3.09
CA ASP A 18 -6.82 11.38 4.08
C ASP A 18 -7.57 10.34 4.92
N GLY A 19 -6.81 9.42 5.49
CA GLY A 19 -7.33 8.41 6.40
C GLY A 19 -7.73 9.01 7.75
N SER A 20 -8.21 8.16 8.64
CA SER A 20 -8.79 8.57 9.92
C SER A 20 -7.75 8.97 10.97
N PHE A 21 -6.47 8.60 10.79
CA PHE A 21 -5.42 8.88 11.76
C PHE A 21 -4.80 10.25 11.55
N GLN A 22 -4.58 10.98 12.64
CA GLN A 22 -3.59 12.06 12.64
C GLN A 22 -2.19 11.45 12.54
N TYR A 23 -1.23 12.20 12.01
CA TYR A 23 0.15 11.73 11.89
C TYR A 23 1.16 12.77 12.41
N GLU A 24 2.33 12.26 12.80
CA GLU A 24 3.50 13.04 13.19
C GLU A 24 4.73 12.57 12.40
N THR A 25 5.88 13.21 12.63
CA THR A 25 7.13 12.88 11.93
C THR A 25 8.30 12.66 12.87
N ILE A 26 9.25 11.82 12.46
CA ILE A 26 10.58 11.68 13.09
C ILE A 26 11.65 12.07 12.06
N THR A 27 12.53 12.98 12.43
CA THR A 27 13.66 13.43 11.60
C THR A 27 15.01 12.99 12.17
N GLU A 28 16.08 13.13 11.39
CA GLU A 28 17.45 12.87 11.88
C GLU A 28 17.85 13.76 13.07
N LEU A 29 17.28 14.97 13.19
CA LEU A 29 17.49 15.84 14.34
C LEU A 29 16.90 15.27 15.63
N GLU A 30 15.93 14.37 15.52
CA GLU A 30 15.23 13.70 16.62
C GLU A 30 15.81 12.30 16.91
N GLY A 31 16.95 11.98 16.29
CA GLY A 31 17.69 10.74 16.53
C GLY A 31 17.39 9.61 15.56
N LEU A 32 16.59 9.84 14.51
CA LEU A 32 16.50 8.92 13.39
C LEU A 32 17.91 8.67 12.83
N ARG A 33 18.25 7.39 12.62
CA ARG A 33 19.52 6.99 12.02
C ARG A 33 19.74 7.74 10.69
N ASN A 34 20.98 8.07 10.38
CA ASN A 34 21.43 8.46 9.05
C ASN A 34 22.38 7.36 8.55
N GLY A 35 21.86 6.47 7.71
CA GLY A 35 22.57 5.30 7.20
C GLY A 35 23.62 5.67 6.14
N PRO A 36 24.66 4.85 5.93
CA PRO A 36 25.72 5.15 4.96
C PRO A 36 25.25 5.20 3.50
N ASP A 37 24.14 4.53 3.13
CA ASP A 37 23.71 4.39 1.73
C ASP A 37 22.64 5.41 1.29
N TYR A 38 22.15 6.24 2.21
CA TYR A 38 21.22 7.33 1.92
C TYR A 38 21.66 8.67 2.55
N ALA A 39 21.04 9.77 2.12
CA ALA A 39 21.29 11.10 2.64
C ALA A 39 19.98 11.80 3.05
N GLY A 40 19.73 11.92 4.35
CA GLY A 40 18.49 12.50 4.86
C GLY A 40 17.38 11.46 4.90
N GLY A 41 16.85 11.25 6.10
CA GLY A 41 15.65 10.46 6.36
C GLY A 41 14.57 11.26 7.09
N ILE A 42 13.32 10.94 6.80
CA ILE A 42 12.14 11.38 7.58
C ILE A 42 11.14 10.23 7.63
N ILE A 43 10.54 10.01 8.79
CA ILE A 43 9.43 9.06 8.98
C ILE A 43 8.15 9.86 9.22
N TYR A 44 7.06 9.46 8.58
CA TYR A 44 5.69 9.85 8.89
C TYR A 44 5.01 8.67 9.57
N TYR A 45 4.32 8.89 10.70
CA TYR A 45 3.66 7.81 11.42
C TYR A 45 2.31 8.23 12.01
N PRO A 46 1.32 7.32 12.05
CA PRO A 46 0.03 7.56 12.69
C PRO A 46 0.17 7.73 14.21
N VAL A 47 -0.61 8.65 14.78
CA VAL A 47 -0.70 8.87 16.23
C VAL A 47 -1.92 8.13 16.78
N GLY A 48 -1.76 7.53 17.97
CA GLY A 48 -2.87 6.91 18.70
C GLY A 48 -3.26 5.52 18.22
N ILE A 49 -2.42 4.85 17.43
CA ILE A 49 -2.60 3.44 17.09
C ILE A 49 -2.12 2.52 18.21
N GLU A 50 -2.96 1.56 18.56
CA GLU A 50 -2.67 0.56 19.60
C GLU A 50 -1.92 -0.66 19.07
N SER A 51 -2.23 -1.12 17.86
CA SER A 51 -1.61 -2.28 17.20
C SER A 51 -0.24 -1.95 16.60
N GLU A 52 0.51 -2.99 16.23
CA GLU A 52 1.66 -2.82 15.35
C GLU A 52 1.20 -2.37 13.95
N ILE A 53 1.99 -1.53 13.29
CA ILE A 53 1.70 -1.00 11.94
C ILE A 53 2.75 -1.43 10.91
N PRO A 54 2.34 -1.63 9.66
CA PRO A 54 3.27 -2.00 8.59
C PRO A 54 4.18 -0.82 8.22
N ILE A 55 5.28 -1.16 7.55
CA ILE A 55 6.33 -0.23 7.14
C ILE A 55 6.33 -0.10 5.62
N ILE A 56 6.50 1.13 5.13
CA ILE A 56 6.91 1.38 3.75
C ILE A 56 8.09 2.36 3.70
N VAL A 57 9.10 2.04 2.88
CA VAL A 57 10.23 2.94 2.61
C VAL A 57 10.17 3.44 1.18
N MET A 58 10.21 4.75 0.98
CA MET A 58 10.01 5.41 -0.30
C MET A 58 11.23 6.25 -0.70
N ILE A 59 11.52 6.30 -2.01
CA ILE A 59 12.65 7.09 -2.53
C ILE A 59 12.26 7.93 -3.78
N PRO A 60 12.75 9.19 -3.90
CA PRO A 60 12.51 10.05 -5.06
C PRO A 60 13.14 9.55 -6.37
N GLY A 61 12.93 10.32 -7.44
CA GLY A 61 13.52 10.12 -8.76
C GLY A 61 14.87 10.81 -9.00
N PHE A 62 15.31 10.79 -10.27
CA PHE A 62 16.53 11.44 -10.72
C PHE A 62 16.50 12.94 -10.46
N ALA A 63 17.63 13.50 -10.01
CA ALA A 63 17.78 14.93 -9.74
C ALA A 63 16.70 15.53 -8.82
N SER A 64 16.13 14.71 -7.93
CA SER A 64 14.98 15.04 -7.09
C SER A 64 15.24 14.70 -5.62
N PHE A 65 14.47 15.34 -4.74
CA PHE A 65 14.54 15.19 -3.28
C PHE A 65 13.21 14.67 -2.73
N ILE A 66 13.18 14.30 -1.44
CA ILE A 66 11.97 13.81 -0.74
C ILE A 66 10.73 14.68 -1.01
N SER A 67 10.90 16.01 -1.08
CA SER A 67 9.84 16.97 -1.37
C SER A 67 9.14 16.81 -2.74
N SER A 68 9.60 15.90 -3.61
CA SER A 68 8.89 15.58 -4.85
C SER A 68 7.80 14.55 -4.66
N VAL A 69 7.77 13.83 -3.53
CA VAL A 69 6.90 12.68 -3.27
C VAL A 69 6.37 12.63 -1.83
N ASP A 70 6.65 13.65 -1.01
CA ASP A 70 6.37 13.67 0.43
C ASP A 70 4.88 13.75 0.77
N ASP A 71 4.03 14.18 -0.16
CA ASP A 71 2.56 14.09 -0.03
C ASP A 71 2.10 12.64 0.27
N TRP A 72 2.82 11.62 -0.22
CA TRP A 72 2.53 10.22 0.12
C TRP A 72 2.77 9.90 1.60
N GLY A 73 3.67 10.62 2.29
CA GLY A 73 4.02 10.37 3.68
C GLY A 73 2.85 10.57 4.63
N GLY A 74 2.28 11.77 4.59
CA GLY A 74 1.11 12.11 5.39
C GLY A 74 -0.10 11.26 5.02
N TYR A 75 -0.33 11.04 3.72
CA TYR A 75 -1.43 10.24 3.23
C TYR A 75 -1.37 8.78 3.73
N LEU A 76 -0.24 8.09 3.57
CA LEU A 76 -0.08 6.71 4.02
C LEU A 76 -0.08 6.59 5.55
N ALA A 77 0.54 7.55 6.25
CA ALA A 77 0.49 7.60 7.72
C ALA A 77 -0.93 7.79 8.23
N SER A 78 -1.75 8.63 7.59
CA SER A 78 -3.16 8.81 7.95
C SER A 78 -4.01 7.54 7.76
N HIS A 79 -3.53 6.58 6.95
CA HIS A 79 -4.12 5.25 6.74
C HIS A 79 -3.47 4.15 7.60
N GLY A 80 -2.66 4.53 8.59
CA GLY A 80 -2.11 3.56 9.54
C GLY A 80 -0.81 2.88 9.09
N ILE A 81 -0.04 3.50 8.19
CA ILE A 81 1.20 2.92 7.65
C ILE A 81 2.40 3.80 8.01
N ALA A 82 3.41 3.23 8.68
CA ALA A 82 4.64 3.96 8.96
C ALA A 82 5.45 4.15 7.66
N THR A 83 5.63 5.40 7.25
CA THR A 83 6.22 5.75 5.95
C THR A 83 7.54 6.46 6.13
N MET A 84 8.65 5.82 5.76
CA MET A 84 9.97 6.45 5.74
C MET A 84 10.32 6.92 4.33
N PHE A 85 10.81 8.15 4.20
CA PHE A 85 11.52 8.59 3.01
C PHE A 85 13.01 8.67 3.25
N VAL A 86 13.76 8.38 2.20
CA VAL A 86 15.21 8.60 2.14
C VAL A 86 15.57 9.30 0.82
N ASN A 87 16.62 10.12 0.78
CA ASN A 87 17.26 10.46 -0.51
C ASN A 87 18.43 9.54 -0.79
N VAL A 88 18.72 9.28 -2.05
CA VAL A 88 20.01 8.71 -2.44
C VAL A 88 21.14 9.72 -2.15
N ASN A 89 22.31 9.22 -1.74
CA ASN A 89 23.49 10.02 -1.42
C ASN A 89 23.90 11.06 -2.48
N ASN A 90 23.62 10.75 -3.75
CA ASN A 90 23.75 11.69 -4.84
C ASN A 90 22.54 11.56 -5.74
N ILE A 91 21.78 12.65 -5.90
CA ILE A 91 20.53 12.69 -6.67
C ILE A 91 20.68 12.28 -8.14
N TYR A 92 21.90 12.26 -8.68
CA TYR A 92 22.20 11.81 -10.04
C TYR A 92 22.56 10.31 -10.14
N PHE A 93 22.64 9.59 -9.01
CA PHE A 93 22.91 8.16 -9.04
C PHE A 93 21.72 7.36 -9.58
N ASN A 94 22.09 6.27 -10.23
CA ASN A 94 21.20 5.36 -10.95
C ASN A 94 20.35 4.51 -9.97
N PRO A 95 19.41 3.70 -10.50
CA PRO A 95 18.51 2.88 -9.68
C PRO A 95 19.18 1.92 -8.69
N ASN A 96 20.40 1.43 -8.95
CA ASN A 96 21.09 0.51 -8.02
C ASN A 96 21.42 1.17 -6.68
N TYR A 97 21.91 2.41 -6.70
CA TYR A 97 22.17 3.15 -5.46
C TYR A 97 20.88 3.50 -4.72
N ARG A 98 19.77 3.67 -5.46
CA ARG A 98 18.45 3.88 -4.85
C ARG A 98 17.93 2.61 -4.18
N ALA A 99 18.22 1.44 -4.75
CA ALA A 99 17.94 0.17 -4.10
C ALA A 99 18.69 0.04 -2.77
N SER A 100 20.01 0.32 -2.75
CA SER A 100 20.81 0.31 -1.53
C SER A 100 20.28 1.31 -0.48
N ALA A 101 19.93 2.52 -0.90
CA ALA A 101 19.34 3.53 -0.02
C ALA A 101 18.00 3.08 0.59
N LEU A 102 17.12 2.44 -0.19
CA LEU A 102 15.87 1.87 0.31
C LEU A 102 16.11 0.79 1.37
N LEU A 103 17.03 -0.14 1.10
CA LEU A 103 17.36 -1.22 2.04
C LEU A 103 17.96 -0.68 3.34
N ASP A 104 18.83 0.32 3.29
CA ASP A 104 19.39 0.96 4.48
C ASP A 104 18.34 1.83 5.22
N GLY A 105 17.38 2.39 4.48
CA GLY A 105 16.17 2.99 5.04
C GLY A 105 15.34 1.99 5.84
N ILE A 106 15.13 0.77 5.32
CA ILE A 106 14.42 -0.31 6.05
C ILE A 106 15.11 -0.62 7.37
N ILE A 107 16.44 -0.70 7.38
CA ILE A 107 17.21 -0.88 8.63
C ILE A 107 16.90 0.25 9.62
N SER A 108 16.87 1.48 9.13
CA SER A 108 16.73 2.67 9.96
C SER A 108 15.35 2.80 10.61
N ILE A 109 14.27 2.57 9.86
CA ILE A 109 12.92 2.55 10.44
C ILE A 109 12.71 1.35 11.38
N LYS A 110 13.28 0.18 11.09
CA LYS A 110 13.20 -0.97 12.01
C LYS A 110 13.87 -0.69 13.36
N LEU A 111 14.96 0.07 13.38
CA LEU A 111 15.62 0.48 14.63
C LEU A 111 14.77 1.40 15.49
N GLU A 112 13.81 2.14 14.91
CA GLU A 112 12.85 2.92 15.69
C GLU A 112 11.93 2.03 16.54
N ASN A 113 11.69 0.78 16.11
CA ASN A 113 10.97 -0.21 16.90
C ASN A 113 11.71 -0.63 18.18
N GLU A 114 13.04 -0.46 18.23
CA GLU A 114 13.92 -0.86 19.33
C GLU A 114 14.39 0.33 20.19
N ARG A 115 14.30 1.55 19.66
CA ARG A 115 14.77 2.77 20.33
C ARG A 115 13.78 3.18 21.42
N ILE A 116 14.16 3.01 22.69
CA ILE A 116 13.31 3.25 23.88
C ILE A 116 12.59 4.60 23.87
N ASP A 117 13.26 5.66 23.42
CA ASP A 117 12.69 7.02 23.38
C ASP A 117 11.96 7.34 22.06
N SER A 118 11.87 6.39 21.13
CA SER A 118 11.12 6.57 19.89
C SER A 118 9.61 6.46 20.17
N PRO A 119 8.78 7.34 19.56
CA PRO A 119 7.33 7.15 19.58
C PRO A 119 6.87 5.86 18.87
N LEU A 120 7.77 5.22 18.11
CA LEU A 120 7.53 3.95 17.40
C LEU A 120 8.07 2.72 18.15
N TYR A 121 8.55 2.87 19.39
CA TYR A 121 9.07 1.75 20.18
C TYR A 121 8.00 0.66 20.36
N GLN A 122 8.29 -0.55 19.87
CA GLN A 122 7.37 -1.70 19.86
C GLN A 122 6.01 -1.43 19.18
N LYS A 123 6.00 -0.56 18.16
CA LYS A 123 4.79 -0.20 17.40
C LYS A 123 4.85 -0.57 15.93
N LEU A 124 5.96 -1.13 15.45
CA LEU A 124 6.11 -1.50 14.04
C LEU A 124 6.06 -3.02 13.86
N ASP A 125 5.26 -3.48 12.90
CA ASP A 125 5.36 -4.84 12.39
C ASP A 125 6.55 -4.91 11.43
N VAL A 126 7.70 -5.30 11.99
CA VAL A 126 8.98 -5.35 11.26
C VAL A 126 9.02 -6.47 10.20
N ASN A 127 7.98 -7.31 10.08
CA ASN A 127 7.86 -8.35 9.06
C ASN A 127 6.94 -7.95 7.89
N SER A 128 6.20 -6.85 8.03
CA SER A 128 5.28 -6.32 7.02
C SER A 128 5.88 -5.06 6.39
N VAL A 129 6.80 -5.29 5.45
CA VAL A 129 7.63 -4.24 4.83
C VAL A 129 7.34 -4.13 3.33
N ALA A 130 7.07 -2.92 2.87
CA ALA A 130 7.01 -2.55 1.46
C ALA A 130 8.13 -1.57 1.09
N VAL A 131 8.41 -1.46 -0.21
CA VAL A 131 9.25 -0.40 -0.77
C VAL A 131 8.55 0.31 -1.91
N SER A 132 8.84 1.59 -2.08
CA SER A 132 8.35 2.37 -3.21
C SER A 132 9.41 3.31 -3.75
N GLY A 133 9.20 3.76 -4.98
CA GLY A 133 9.86 4.96 -5.44
C GLY A 133 9.29 5.47 -6.74
N TRP A 134 9.69 6.68 -7.08
CA TRP A 134 9.27 7.37 -8.30
C TRP A 134 10.39 7.43 -9.34
N SER A 135 10.07 7.20 -10.62
CA SER A 135 11.05 7.30 -11.72
C SER A 135 12.23 6.34 -11.51
N MET A 136 13.47 6.82 -11.52
CA MET A 136 14.64 5.99 -11.13
C MET A 136 14.49 5.36 -9.74
N GLY A 137 13.74 5.98 -8.83
CA GLY A 137 13.38 5.41 -7.54
C GLY A 137 12.44 4.22 -7.65
N GLY A 138 11.50 4.22 -8.59
CA GLY A 138 10.60 3.09 -8.83
C GLY A 138 11.32 1.90 -9.48
N GLY A 139 12.35 2.16 -10.28
CA GLY A 139 13.32 1.13 -10.68
C GLY A 139 14.13 0.63 -9.49
N GLY A 140 14.61 1.53 -8.64
CA GLY A 140 15.35 1.17 -7.42
C GLY A 140 14.54 0.32 -6.45
N ALA A 141 13.23 0.58 -6.32
CA ALA A 141 12.33 -0.21 -5.48
C ALA A 141 12.19 -1.66 -5.97
N GLN A 142 12.09 -1.86 -7.29
CA GLN A 142 12.13 -3.20 -7.88
C GLN A 142 13.45 -3.91 -7.56
N LEU A 143 14.58 -3.22 -7.79
CA LEU A 143 15.91 -3.78 -7.53
C LEU A 143 16.15 -4.07 -6.04
N ALA A 144 15.57 -3.29 -5.13
CA ALA A 144 15.63 -3.55 -3.69
C ALA A 144 14.90 -4.85 -3.33
N ALA A 145 13.68 -5.05 -3.85
CA ALA A 145 12.90 -6.28 -3.63
C ALA A 145 13.57 -7.53 -4.24
N GLN A 146 14.33 -7.37 -5.32
CA GLN A 146 15.14 -8.47 -5.86
C GLN A 146 16.29 -8.87 -4.91
N GLN A 147 16.87 -7.91 -4.18
CA GLN A 147 17.98 -8.13 -3.25
C GLN A 147 17.52 -8.61 -1.87
N ASP A 148 16.35 -8.19 -1.40
CA ASP A 148 15.78 -8.55 -0.10
C ASP A 148 14.38 -9.16 -0.26
N GLN A 149 14.32 -10.48 -0.17
CA GLN A 149 13.09 -11.27 -0.30
C GLN A 149 12.18 -11.18 0.95
N THR A 150 12.57 -10.44 1.99
CA THR A 150 11.69 -10.14 3.13
C THR A 150 10.69 -9.01 2.83
N ILE A 151 10.94 -8.22 1.78
CA ILE A 151 10.01 -7.21 1.28
C ILE A 151 8.77 -7.91 0.71
N LYS A 152 7.60 -7.55 1.24
CA LYS A 152 6.31 -8.16 0.91
C LYS A 152 5.69 -7.63 -0.37
N THR A 153 5.92 -6.36 -0.69
CA THR A 153 5.34 -5.74 -1.88
C THR A 153 6.08 -4.48 -2.33
N VAL A 154 5.90 -4.12 -3.61
CA VAL A 154 6.51 -2.95 -4.25
C VAL A 154 5.44 -2.02 -4.81
N LEU A 155 5.59 -0.72 -4.56
CA LEU A 155 4.86 0.33 -5.27
C LEU A 155 5.79 1.05 -6.26
N ALA A 156 5.67 0.73 -7.55
CA ALA A 156 6.50 1.30 -8.60
C ALA A 156 5.78 2.48 -9.28
N LEU A 157 6.19 3.71 -8.95
CA LEU A 157 5.56 4.95 -9.43
C LEU A 157 6.31 5.48 -10.68
N SER A 158 5.69 5.44 -11.86
CA SER A 158 6.30 5.77 -13.16
C SER A 158 7.74 5.26 -13.26
N PRO A 159 7.98 3.95 -13.02
CA PRO A 159 9.32 3.44 -12.76
C PRO A 159 10.23 3.60 -13.97
N TRP A 160 11.52 3.78 -13.71
CA TRP A 160 12.55 3.89 -14.75
C TRP A 160 13.75 3.01 -14.40
N LEU A 161 14.26 2.26 -15.38
CA LEU A 161 15.49 1.48 -15.32
C LEU A 161 16.30 1.75 -16.60
N GLU A 162 17.62 1.78 -16.48
CA GLU A 162 18.52 2.01 -17.63
C GLU A 162 18.49 0.81 -18.59
N ASN A 163 18.47 -0.40 -18.02
CA ASN A 163 18.32 -1.64 -18.75
C ASN A 163 17.01 -2.31 -18.34
N GLN A 164 16.04 -2.36 -19.26
CA GLN A 164 14.75 -2.99 -19.02
C GLN A 164 14.83 -4.48 -18.65
N ASN A 165 15.94 -5.15 -19.01
CA ASN A 165 16.13 -6.56 -18.66
C ASN A 165 16.35 -6.76 -17.15
N ASP A 166 16.71 -5.71 -16.42
CA ASP A 166 16.88 -5.80 -14.97
C ASP A 166 15.54 -6.05 -14.25
N SER A 167 14.39 -5.86 -14.93
CA SER A 167 13.07 -6.15 -14.38
C SER A 167 12.64 -7.63 -14.51
N PHE A 168 13.41 -8.50 -15.17
CA PHE A 168 13.03 -9.92 -15.34
C PHE A 168 13.08 -10.73 -14.05
N SER A 169 13.82 -10.26 -13.04
CA SER A 169 14.02 -10.98 -11.78
C SER A 169 13.01 -10.60 -10.70
N ASN A 170 11.94 -9.86 -11.05
CA ASN A 170 10.91 -9.47 -10.09
C ASN A 170 10.17 -10.72 -9.57
N SER A 171 10.28 -10.99 -8.27
CA SER A 171 9.63 -12.13 -7.57
C SER A 171 8.69 -11.69 -6.45
N THR A 172 8.57 -10.38 -6.22
CA THR A 172 7.76 -9.77 -5.15
C THR A 172 6.51 -9.14 -5.77
N PRO A 173 5.34 -9.25 -5.12
CA PRO A 173 4.13 -8.55 -5.56
C PRO A 173 4.39 -7.09 -5.90
N ILE A 174 3.83 -6.59 -7.00
CA ILE A 174 4.12 -5.23 -7.48
C ILE A 174 2.91 -4.50 -8.07
N LEU A 175 2.66 -3.30 -7.55
CA LEU A 175 1.75 -2.31 -8.13
C LEU A 175 2.52 -1.30 -8.97
N PHE A 176 2.22 -1.26 -10.26
CA PHE A 176 2.73 -0.26 -11.20
C PHE A 176 1.72 0.86 -11.37
N LEU A 177 2.12 2.09 -11.06
CA LEU A 177 1.35 3.29 -11.33
C LEU A 177 2.06 4.12 -12.40
N SER A 178 1.32 4.69 -13.35
CA SER A 178 1.92 5.56 -14.38
C SER A 178 0.91 6.56 -14.95
N GLY A 179 1.40 7.57 -15.66
CA GLY A 179 0.56 8.46 -16.47
C GLY A 179 0.56 8.05 -17.95
N GLN A 180 -0.58 8.16 -18.62
CA GLN A 180 -0.74 7.82 -20.06
C GLN A 180 0.27 8.52 -20.98
N TYR A 181 0.55 9.80 -20.71
CA TYR A 181 1.42 10.67 -21.50
C TYR A 181 2.77 10.91 -20.79
N ASP A 182 3.28 9.88 -20.12
CA ASP A 182 4.64 9.90 -19.56
C ASP A 182 5.69 9.99 -20.69
N ASN A 183 6.30 11.17 -20.83
CA ASN A 183 7.33 11.44 -21.84
C ASN A 183 8.76 11.37 -21.27
N ILE A 184 8.93 10.98 -20.00
CA ILE A 184 10.23 10.84 -19.34
C ILE A 184 10.56 9.35 -19.20
N ALA A 185 9.67 8.59 -18.57
CA ALA A 185 9.73 7.15 -18.45
C ALA A 185 8.60 6.54 -19.28
N SER A 186 8.68 6.70 -20.61
CA SER A 186 7.63 6.24 -21.52
C SER A 186 7.22 4.80 -21.23
N ASN A 187 5.93 4.57 -21.01
CA ASN A 187 5.37 3.27 -20.61
C ASN A 187 5.74 2.15 -21.59
N PHE A 188 5.86 2.46 -22.88
CA PHE A 188 6.28 1.51 -23.91
C PHE A 188 7.68 0.94 -23.70
N PHE A 189 8.57 1.69 -23.04
CA PHE A 189 9.94 1.26 -22.74
C PHE A 189 10.15 0.88 -21.26
N HIS A 190 9.21 1.26 -20.38
CA HIS A 190 9.35 1.13 -18.94
C HIS A 190 8.16 0.38 -18.32
N THR A 191 7.16 1.08 -17.78
CA THR A 191 6.06 0.49 -17.01
C THR A 191 5.44 -0.76 -17.66
N ASN A 192 5.08 -0.70 -18.95
CA ASN A 192 4.46 -1.85 -19.64
C ASN A 192 5.45 -2.99 -19.86
N VAL A 193 6.73 -2.67 -20.11
CA VAL A 193 7.80 -3.67 -20.22
C VAL A 193 8.01 -4.36 -18.89
N PHE A 194 8.08 -3.61 -17.79
CA PHE A 194 8.33 -4.16 -16.45
C PHE A 194 7.16 -5.02 -15.97
N TYR A 195 5.92 -4.60 -16.23
CA TYR A 195 4.73 -5.40 -15.97
C TYR A 195 4.73 -6.72 -16.77
N ASN A 196 5.11 -6.67 -18.05
CA ASN A 196 5.18 -7.86 -18.90
C ASN A 196 6.31 -8.81 -18.50
N ASN A 197 7.44 -8.26 -18.03
CA ASN A 197 8.59 -9.03 -17.54
C ASN A 197 8.33 -9.67 -16.17
N THR A 198 7.40 -9.12 -15.38
CA THR A 198 7.03 -9.69 -14.08
C THR A 198 6.28 -11.02 -14.29
N PRO A 199 6.73 -12.15 -13.70
CA PRO A 199 6.12 -13.46 -13.89
C PRO A 199 4.63 -13.52 -13.52
N MET A 200 3.86 -14.41 -14.16
CA MET A 200 2.42 -14.54 -13.90
C MET A 200 2.06 -15.18 -12.56
N ASN A 201 3.02 -15.85 -11.90
CA ASN A 201 2.86 -16.41 -10.56
C ASN A 201 3.22 -15.40 -9.45
N VAL A 202 3.48 -14.15 -9.81
CA VAL A 202 3.70 -13.03 -8.89
C VAL A 202 2.51 -12.09 -9.07
N ASP A 203 1.87 -11.71 -7.97
CA ASP A 203 0.76 -10.75 -8.02
C ASP A 203 1.26 -9.42 -8.58
N LYS A 204 0.57 -8.92 -9.60
CA LYS A 204 0.92 -7.68 -10.28
C LYS A 204 -0.32 -6.95 -10.73
N LEU A 205 -0.29 -5.64 -10.55
CA LEU A 205 -1.32 -4.74 -11.03
C LEU A 205 -0.66 -3.56 -11.74
N LEU A 206 -1.21 -3.14 -12.86
CA LEU A 206 -0.85 -1.90 -13.55
C LEU A 206 -2.07 -1.00 -13.63
N PHE A 207 -1.93 0.21 -13.13
CA PHE A 207 -2.89 1.30 -13.33
C PHE A 207 -2.18 2.49 -14.00
N GLU A 208 -2.52 2.68 -15.28
CA GLU A 208 -2.16 3.88 -16.05
C GLU A 208 -3.29 4.91 -15.96
N VAL A 209 -3.00 6.06 -15.36
CA VAL A 209 -3.93 7.18 -15.20
C VAL A 209 -4.13 7.87 -16.55
N ALA A 210 -5.39 7.89 -17.01
CA ALA A 210 -5.79 8.54 -18.26
C ALA A 210 -5.44 10.03 -18.24
N GLY A 211 -4.80 10.51 -19.30
CA GLY A 211 -4.32 11.89 -19.40
C GLY A 211 -3.16 12.28 -18.48
N GLY A 212 -2.69 11.38 -17.61
CA GLY A 212 -1.60 11.63 -16.67
C GLY A 212 -0.23 11.78 -17.36
N ASN A 213 0.71 12.41 -16.68
CA ASN A 213 2.11 12.55 -17.11
C ASN A 213 3.06 11.88 -16.09
N HIS A 214 4.38 12.03 -16.26
CA HIS A 214 5.39 11.43 -15.37
C HIS A 214 5.24 11.77 -13.88
N TYR A 215 4.66 12.94 -13.59
CA TYR A 215 4.50 13.47 -12.24
C TYR A 215 3.13 13.18 -11.64
N THR A 216 2.19 12.62 -12.40
CA THR A 216 0.84 12.32 -11.91
C THR A 216 0.87 11.44 -10.67
N VAL A 217 1.84 10.50 -10.59
CA VAL A 217 2.00 9.56 -9.48
C VAL A 217 2.80 10.12 -8.29
N CYS A 218 3.31 11.35 -8.37
CA CYS A 218 4.13 11.94 -7.30
C CYS A 218 3.34 12.33 -6.05
N SER A 219 2.02 12.45 -6.16
CA SER A 219 1.14 12.81 -5.05
C SER A 219 -0.15 11.98 -5.11
N PRO A 220 -0.64 11.44 -3.98
CA PRO A 220 -1.92 10.75 -3.91
C PRO A 220 -3.07 11.68 -4.34
N TYR A 221 -2.95 12.98 -4.07
CA TYR A 221 -3.99 13.97 -4.34
C TYR A 221 -4.13 14.34 -5.82
N ASN A 222 -3.21 13.89 -6.68
CA ASN A 222 -3.35 14.05 -8.13
C ASN A 222 -4.43 13.14 -8.71
N ASN A 223 -4.78 12.05 -8.03
CA ASN A 223 -5.80 11.09 -8.46
C ASN A 223 -6.28 10.23 -7.27
N GLU A 224 -7.47 10.52 -6.75
CA GLU A 224 -8.04 9.82 -5.58
C GLU A 224 -8.18 8.31 -5.83
N LEU A 225 -8.67 7.88 -7.00
CA LEU A 225 -8.80 6.45 -7.32
C LEU A 225 -7.43 5.74 -7.39
N MET A 226 -6.35 6.44 -7.75
CA MET A 226 -4.99 5.90 -7.69
C MET A 226 -4.52 5.75 -6.26
N ALA A 227 -4.82 6.74 -5.41
CA ALA A 227 -4.49 6.69 -4.00
C ALA A 227 -5.22 5.53 -3.29
N ASP A 228 -6.52 5.36 -3.56
CA ASP A 228 -7.32 4.23 -3.04
C ASP A 228 -6.71 2.87 -3.43
N LYS A 229 -6.27 2.72 -4.69
CA LYS A 229 -5.60 1.48 -5.13
C LYS A 229 -4.32 1.18 -4.37
N VAL A 230 -3.56 2.21 -4.00
CA VAL A 230 -2.37 2.04 -3.17
C VAL A 230 -2.77 1.51 -1.80
N ILE A 231 -3.81 2.07 -1.17
CA ILE A 231 -4.29 1.60 0.13
C ILE A 231 -4.74 0.14 0.05
N TYR A 232 -5.64 -0.20 -0.89
CA TYR A 232 -6.14 -1.58 -1.00
C TYR A 232 -5.03 -2.59 -1.30
N TRP A 233 -4.03 -2.19 -2.09
CA TRP A 233 -2.87 -3.02 -2.39
C TRP A 233 -2.01 -3.29 -1.15
N LEU A 234 -1.74 -2.25 -0.35
CA LEU A 234 -0.96 -2.38 0.88
C LEU A 234 -1.73 -3.17 1.96
N GLU A 235 -3.04 -2.94 2.10
CA GLU A 235 -3.91 -3.74 2.97
C GLU A 235 -3.83 -5.23 2.61
N TYR A 236 -3.99 -5.55 1.32
CA TYR A 236 -3.97 -6.93 0.83
C TYR A 236 -2.62 -7.63 1.12
N HIS A 237 -1.49 -6.97 0.86
CA HIS A 237 -0.17 -7.62 0.94
C HIS A 237 0.57 -7.45 2.28
N LEU A 238 0.29 -6.41 3.05
CA LEU A 238 0.95 -6.16 4.33
C LEU A 238 0.10 -6.57 5.52
N LEU A 239 -1.23 -6.42 5.42
CA LEU A 239 -2.15 -6.73 6.51
C LEU A 239 -2.87 -8.06 6.33
N ASN A 240 -2.76 -8.68 5.14
CA ASN A 240 -3.59 -9.80 4.71
C ASN A 240 -5.09 -9.47 4.80
N ASP A 241 -5.46 -8.20 4.58
CA ASP A 241 -6.85 -7.75 4.58
C ASP A 241 -7.39 -7.77 3.15
N SER A 242 -8.29 -8.72 2.88
CA SER A 242 -8.94 -8.87 1.58
C SER A 242 -10.30 -8.16 1.48
N SER A 243 -10.69 -7.35 2.47
CA SER A 243 -12.00 -6.68 2.51
C SER A 243 -12.24 -5.76 1.31
N ASN A 244 -11.17 -5.17 0.76
CA ASN A 244 -11.21 -4.30 -0.42
C ASN A 244 -10.71 -4.99 -1.70
N CYS A 245 -10.62 -6.33 -1.74
CA CYS A 245 -10.05 -7.05 -2.89
C CYS A 245 -10.83 -6.75 -4.19
N GLU A 246 -12.16 -6.80 -4.17
CA GLU A 246 -12.97 -6.48 -5.36
C GLU A 246 -12.73 -5.05 -5.86
N GLN A 247 -12.62 -4.12 -4.91
CA GLN A 247 -12.29 -2.73 -5.18
C GLN A 247 -10.86 -2.60 -5.69
N LEU A 248 -9.92 -3.45 -5.28
CA LEU A 248 -8.54 -3.49 -5.79
C LEU A 248 -8.50 -3.94 -7.25
N ILE A 249 -9.25 -4.97 -7.65
CA ILE A 249 -9.21 -5.52 -9.02
C ILE A 249 -10.17 -4.84 -10.00
N SER A 250 -11.10 -4.01 -9.52
CA SER A 250 -12.04 -3.28 -10.39
C SER A 250 -11.36 -2.14 -11.16
N PRO A 251 -11.42 -2.08 -12.51
CA PRO A 251 -10.78 -1.01 -13.27
C PRO A 251 -11.32 0.39 -12.94
N PRO A 252 -10.48 1.37 -12.55
CA PRO A 252 -10.89 2.74 -12.33
C PRO A 252 -11.44 3.41 -13.60
N ILE A 253 -12.47 4.24 -13.46
CA ILE A 253 -13.09 4.97 -14.59
C ILE A 253 -12.11 5.94 -15.30
N ASN A 254 -11.08 6.39 -14.58
CA ASN A 254 -10.05 7.29 -15.07
C ASN A 254 -8.76 6.55 -15.44
N SER A 255 -8.82 5.24 -15.70
CA SER A 255 -7.71 4.47 -16.25
C SER A 255 -7.72 4.49 -17.79
N SER A 256 -6.55 4.68 -18.39
CA SER A 256 -6.35 4.43 -19.83
C SER A 256 -5.88 3.01 -20.10
N LEU A 257 -5.22 2.38 -19.12
CA LEU A 257 -4.88 0.97 -19.09
C LEU A 257 -4.97 0.48 -17.65
N PHE A 258 -5.63 -0.66 -17.46
CA PHE A 258 -5.69 -1.35 -16.18
C PHE A 258 -5.52 -2.85 -16.42
N LEU A 259 -4.51 -3.46 -15.81
CA LEU A 259 -4.18 -4.87 -15.95
C LEU A 259 -3.90 -5.46 -14.56
N THR A 260 -4.37 -6.67 -14.29
CA THR A 260 -4.04 -7.39 -13.06
C THR A 260 -4.11 -8.90 -13.30
N ASN A 261 -3.34 -9.67 -12.54
CA ASN A 261 -3.50 -11.12 -12.40
C ASN A 261 -4.00 -11.53 -11.01
N ILE A 262 -4.30 -10.57 -10.14
CA ILE A 262 -4.90 -10.86 -8.84
C ILE A 262 -6.30 -11.40 -9.08
N GLU A 263 -6.58 -12.54 -8.47
CA GLU A 263 -7.90 -13.14 -8.40
C GLU A 263 -8.41 -12.97 -6.98
N CYS A 264 -9.49 -12.19 -6.84
CA CYS A 264 -10.25 -12.16 -5.60
C CYS A 264 -11.17 -13.36 -5.62
N ASN A 265 -10.87 -14.35 -4.77
CA ASN A 265 -11.87 -15.36 -4.46
C ASN A 265 -13.03 -14.62 -3.81
N ASN A 266 -14.23 -14.74 -4.39
CA ASN A 266 -15.45 -14.23 -3.78
C ASN A 266 -15.56 -14.85 -2.38
N PHE A 267 -15.13 -14.11 -1.35
CA PHE A 267 -15.44 -14.45 0.03
C PHE A 267 -16.92 -14.14 0.22
N ILE A 268 -17.75 -15.10 -0.13
CA ILE A 268 -19.16 -15.05 0.19
C ILE A 268 -19.24 -15.42 1.67
N LEU A 269 -19.58 -14.45 2.52
CA LEU A 269 -19.78 -14.72 3.94
C LEU A 269 -20.84 -15.80 4.11
N GLY A 270 -20.49 -16.90 4.78
CA GLY A 270 -21.33 -18.11 4.89
C GLY A 270 -21.08 -19.19 3.82
N ASP A 271 -20.21 -18.98 2.84
CA ASP A 271 -19.67 -20.01 1.94
C ASP A 271 -18.36 -20.55 2.53
N PHE A 272 -18.50 -21.56 3.39
CA PHE A 272 -17.36 -22.11 4.12
C PHE A 272 -16.51 -23.03 3.26
N ASN A 273 -17.13 -23.74 2.31
CA ASN A 273 -16.41 -24.65 1.43
C ASN A 273 -15.80 -23.96 0.20
N GLN A 274 -16.09 -22.66 0.03
CA GLN A 274 -15.60 -21.78 -1.04
C GLN A 274 -15.96 -22.29 -2.44
N ASP A 275 -17.13 -22.90 -2.59
CA ASP A 275 -17.65 -23.38 -3.88
C ASP A 275 -18.38 -22.28 -4.68
N GLY A 276 -18.53 -21.10 -4.10
CA GLY A 276 -19.17 -19.93 -4.67
C GLY A 276 -20.69 -19.88 -4.42
N VAL A 277 -21.25 -20.78 -3.61
CA VAL A 277 -22.69 -20.87 -3.34
C VAL A 277 -22.97 -21.19 -1.87
N ILE A 278 -23.67 -20.31 -1.15
CA ILE A 278 -24.13 -20.62 0.21
C ILE A 278 -25.23 -21.69 0.16
N ASN A 279 -24.93 -22.89 0.66
CA ASN A 279 -25.79 -24.05 0.62
C ASN A 279 -25.63 -24.96 1.87
N ILE A 280 -26.32 -26.11 1.87
CA ILE A 280 -26.36 -27.01 3.04
C ILE A 280 -24.97 -27.54 3.46
N PRO A 281 -24.07 -27.92 2.54
CA PRO A 281 -22.66 -28.16 2.86
C PRO A 281 -21.99 -27.11 3.76
N ASP A 282 -22.28 -25.82 3.59
CA ASP A 282 -21.72 -24.76 4.45
C ASP A 282 -22.29 -24.79 5.86
N VAL A 283 -23.59 -25.06 5.99
CA VAL A 283 -24.27 -25.27 7.27
C VAL A 283 -23.63 -26.44 8.03
N VAL A 284 -23.44 -27.57 7.36
CA VAL A 284 -22.84 -28.77 7.96
C VAL A 284 -21.42 -28.48 8.44
N SER A 285 -20.66 -27.75 7.64
CA SER A 285 -19.27 -27.43 7.98
C SER A 285 -19.18 -26.41 9.12
N THR A 286 -20.09 -25.42 9.15
CA THR A 286 -20.23 -24.46 10.25
C THR A 286 -20.58 -25.16 11.57
N ILE A 287 -21.47 -26.16 11.54
CA ILE A 287 -21.78 -26.98 12.71
C ILE A 287 -20.53 -27.67 13.25
N ASN A 288 -19.65 -28.19 12.37
CA ASN A 288 -18.41 -28.84 12.81
C ASN A 288 -17.48 -27.84 13.51
N VAL A 289 -17.37 -26.61 13.01
CA VAL A 289 -16.58 -25.54 13.64
C VAL A 289 -17.13 -25.20 15.03
N VAL A 290 -18.46 -25.04 15.17
CA VAL A 290 -19.13 -24.84 16.46
C VAL A 290 -18.82 -25.99 17.44
N LEU A 291 -18.87 -27.24 16.96
CA LEU A 291 -18.60 -28.42 17.79
C LEU A 291 -17.13 -28.53 18.21
N GLN A 292 -16.21 -28.04 17.39
CA GLN A 292 -14.77 -28.05 17.67
C GLN A 292 -14.33 -26.84 18.52
N GLY A 293 -15.17 -25.81 18.63
CA GLY A 293 -14.84 -24.57 19.33
C GLY A 293 -13.76 -23.76 18.59
N GLU A 294 -13.65 -23.95 17.28
CA GLU A 294 -12.75 -23.20 16.41
C GLU A 294 -13.41 -21.88 15.99
N TYR A 295 -12.58 -20.90 15.61
CA TYR A 295 -13.04 -19.60 15.14
C TYR A 295 -12.54 -19.34 13.73
N THR A 296 -13.42 -18.76 12.91
CA THR A 296 -13.09 -18.31 11.55
C THR A 296 -14.05 -17.22 11.10
N ASN A 297 -13.52 -16.13 10.56
CA ASN A 297 -14.31 -15.00 10.09
C ASN A 297 -15.25 -15.36 8.93
N LEU A 298 -15.01 -16.49 8.24
CA LEU A 298 -15.77 -16.92 7.07
C LEU A 298 -17.24 -17.24 7.36
N ILE A 299 -17.54 -17.59 8.61
CA ILE A 299 -18.87 -18.04 9.06
C ILE A 299 -19.34 -17.30 10.32
N ASP A 300 -18.68 -16.19 10.66
CA ASP A 300 -19.13 -15.24 11.68
C ASP A 300 -20.15 -14.29 11.04
N MET A 301 -21.40 -14.76 10.94
CA MET A 301 -22.43 -14.12 10.12
C MET A 301 -22.97 -12.85 10.77
N ASN A 302 -22.89 -12.75 12.10
CA ASN A 302 -23.34 -11.57 12.85
C ASN A 302 -22.18 -10.69 13.35
N GLN A 303 -20.92 -11.07 13.07
CA GLN A 303 -19.70 -10.34 13.41
C GLN A 303 -19.54 -10.08 14.90
N ASP A 304 -19.99 -11.01 15.74
CA ASP A 304 -19.87 -10.90 17.19
C ASP A 304 -18.58 -11.54 17.76
N ASN A 305 -17.72 -12.07 16.87
CA ASN A 305 -16.50 -12.83 17.19
C ASN A 305 -16.77 -14.18 17.87
N PHE A 306 -17.98 -14.73 17.78
CA PHE A 306 -18.33 -16.06 18.28
C PHE A 306 -19.06 -16.88 17.23
N ILE A 307 -18.45 -17.98 16.77
CA ILE A 307 -19.18 -18.93 15.91
C ILE A 307 -20.13 -19.77 16.76
N ASN A 308 -21.43 -19.55 16.57
CA ASN A 308 -22.47 -20.20 17.34
C ASN A 308 -23.74 -20.48 16.52
N ILE A 309 -24.81 -20.87 17.21
CA ILE A 309 -26.07 -21.21 16.54
C ILE A 309 -26.71 -20.02 15.82
N SER A 310 -26.40 -18.79 16.24
CA SER A 310 -26.88 -17.57 15.59
C SER A 310 -26.36 -17.47 14.15
N ASP A 311 -25.10 -17.82 13.92
CA ASP A 311 -24.50 -17.80 12.59
C ASP A 311 -25.15 -18.83 11.67
N ILE A 312 -25.34 -20.05 12.18
CA ILE A 312 -26.02 -21.13 11.47
C ILE A 312 -27.43 -20.70 11.04
N ILE A 313 -28.17 -20.01 11.92
CA ILE A 313 -29.52 -19.53 11.59
C ILE A 313 -29.46 -18.53 10.44
N ILE A 314 -28.47 -17.64 10.41
CA ILE A 314 -28.32 -16.66 9.32
C ILE A 314 -27.98 -17.36 8.00
N ILE A 315 -27.06 -18.34 8.00
CA ILE A 315 -26.75 -19.14 6.80
C ILE A 315 -28.01 -19.85 6.29
N VAL A 316 -28.78 -20.49 7.18
CA VAL A 316 -30.02 -21.18 6.82
C VAL A 316 -31.07 -20.21 6.26
N ASP A 317 -31.23 -19.03 6.86
CA ASP A 317 -32.18 -18.02 6.38
C ASP A 317 -31.79 -17.51 4.98
N ILE A 318 -30.49 -17.34 4.71
CA ILE A 318 -29.99 -17.04 3.36
C ILE A 318 -30.36 -18.16 2.38
N ILE A 319 -30.15 -19.43 2.73
CA ILE A 319 -30.49 -20.57 1.86
C ILE A 319 -32.00 -20.65 1.57
N LEU A 320 -32.84 -20.33 2.56
CA LEU A 320 -34.30 -20.40 2.42
C LEU A 320 -34.90 -19.22 1.63
N ASN A 321 -34.18 -18.10 1.54
CA ASN A 321 -34.62 -16.88 0.85
C ASN A 321 -33.97 -16.68 -0.53
N GLN A 322 -33.22 -17.67 -1.03
CA GLN A 322 -32.68 -17.73 -2.41
C GLN A 322 -33.74 -18.18 -3.42
#